data_AF-A0A559NL50-F1
#
_entry.id   AF-A0A559NL50-F1
#
_cell.length_a   1.000
_cell.length_b   1.000
_cell.length_c   1.000
_cell.angle_alpha   90.00
_cell.angle_beta   90.00
_cell.angle_gamma   90.00
#
_symmetry.space_group_name_H-M   'P 1'
#
loop_
_entity.id
_entity.type
_entity.pdbx_description
1 polymer ?
#
loop_
_entity_poly.entity_id
_entity_poly.type
_entity_poly.pdbx_seq_one_letter_code
_entity_poly.pdbx_strand_id
1 'polypeptide(L)'
;MLDLIRLICDTGLVVLIWMVQLIIYPSFTYYPHKNLYQWHNKYTKRIAIIVVPFMTGQLITTTLQVYKELDLYTLISSVLVLSVWLSTFLQFVPLHNQIANKIEIDKTLIKLKLHNWLRTILWSLLFILTIYIKIKPV
;
A
#
# COMPACT_ATOMS: atom_id res chain seq x y z
N MET A 1 12.47 -16.85 10.48
CA MET A 1 11.12 -16.40 10.88
C MET A 1 10.80 -15.00 10.35
N LEU A 2 11.59 -13.96 10.67
CA LEU A 2 11.32 -12.59 10.20
C LEU A 2 11.20 -12.47 8.68
N ASP A 3 12.07 -13.14 7.93
CA ASP A 3 12.02 -13.03 6.47
C ASP A 3 10.80 -13.71 5.84
N LEU A 4 10.26 -14.75 6.48
CA LEU A 4 9.01 -15.37 6.03
C LEU A 4 7.83 -14.43 6.27
N ILE A 5 7.77 -13.79 7.44
CA ILE A 5 6.75 -12.78 7.74
C ILE A 5 6.86 -11.61 6.75
N ARG A 6 8.09 -11.14 6.49
CA ARG A 6 8.37 -10.11 5.50
C ARG A 6 7.85 -10.49 4.12
N LEU A 7 8.19 -11.69 3.64
CA LEU A 7 7.73 -12.19 2.35
C LEU A 7 6.20 -12.27 2.27
N ILE A 8 5.54 -12.76 3.32
CA ILE A 8 4.07 -12.82 3.40
C ILE A 8 3.48 -11.42 3.32
N CYS A 9 4.02 -10.45 4.08
CA CYS A 9 3.56 -9.07 4.04
C CYS A 9 3.76 -8.41 2.68
N ASP A 10 4.95 -8.53 2.10
CA ASP A 10 5.26 -7.93 0.79
C ASP A 10 4.39 -8.53 -0.31
N THR A 11 4.20 -9.85 -0.30
CA THR A 11 3.32 -10.56 -1.25
C THR A 11 1.87 -10.11 -1.11
N GLY A 12 1.37 -10.04 0.13
CA GLY A 12 0.01 -9.56 0.39
C GLY A 12 -0.19 -8.13 -0.11
N LEU A 13 0.74 -7.23 0.21
CA LEU A 13 0.65 -5.82 -0.15
C LEU A 13 0.80 -5.58 -1.66
N VAL A 14 1.69 -6.31 -2.35
CA VAL A 14 1.83 -6.16 -3.81
C VAL A 14 0.57 -6.64 -4.53
N VAL A 15 -0.02 -7.77 -4.14
CA VAL A 15 -1.29 -8.24 -4.72
C VAL A 15 -2.41 -7.23 -4.45
N LEU A 16 -2.53 -6.77 -3.20
CA LEU A 16 -3.57 -5.81 -2.81
C LEU A 16 -3.44 -4.50 -3.57
N ILE A 17 -2.24 -3.94 -3.70
CA ILE A 17 -2.09 -2.64 -4.37
C ILE A 17 -2.39 -2.73 -5.86
N TRP A 18 -2.02 -3.82 -6.52
CA TRP A 18 -2.36 -4.04 -7.93
C TRP A 18 -3.87 -4.23 -8.12
N MET A 19 -4.54 -4.97 -7.23
CA MET A 19 -6.00 -5.03 -7.22
C MET A 19 -6.63 -3.64 -7.05
N VAL A 20 -6.10 -2.82 -6.13
CA VAL A 20 -6.60 -1.47 -5.92
C VAL A 20 -6.38 -0.60 -7.17
N GLN A 21 -5.20 -0.68 -7.78
CA GLN A 21 -4.82 0.14 -8.93
C GLN A 21 -5.62 -0.21 -10.19
N LEU A 22 -5.79 -1.50 -10.48
CA LEU A 22 -6.37 -1.97 -11.74
C LEU A 22 -7.87 -2.20 -11.66
N ILE A 23 -8.41 -2.53 -10.48
CA ILE A 23 -9.80 -2.93 -10.32
C ILE A 23 -10.55 -1.88 -9.51
N ILE A 24 -10.09 -1.59 -8.30
CA ILE A 24 -10.88 -0.79 -7.36
C ILE A 24 -10.98 0.69 -7.78
N TYR A 25 -9.85 1.38 -7.97
CA TYR A 25 -9.90 2.80 -8.33
C TYR A 25 -10.55 3.05 -9.70
N PRO A 26 -10.31 2.22 -10.74
CA PRO A 26 -11.08 2.32 -11.98
C PRO A 26 -12.58 2.05 -11.78
N SER A 27 -12.98 1.21 -10.83
CA SER A 27 -14.41 0.96 -10.60
C SER A 27 -15.17 2.20 -10.11
N PHE A 28 -14.48 3.16 -9.47
CA PHE A 28 -15.12 4.37 -8.92
C PHE A 28 -15.82 5.22 -9.99
N THR A 29 -15.34 5.18 -11.24
CA THR A 29 -15.91 5.96 -12.35
C THR A 29 -17.22 5.38 -12.90
N TYR A 30 -17.59 4.15 -12.50
CA TYR A 30 -18.83 3.50 -12.94
C TYR A 30 -20.01 3.72 -11.99
N TYR A 31 -19.77 4.30 -10.82
CA TYR A 31 -20.82 4.54 -9.82
C TYR A 31 -21.36 5.96 -9.91
N PRO A 32 -22.69 6.15 -9.88
CA PRO A 32 -23.27 7.43 -9.51
C PRO A 32 -22.75 7.85 -8.13
N HIS A 33 -22.45 9.13 -7.91
CA HIS A 33 -21.83 9.61 -6.68
C HIS A 33 -22.51 9.13 -5.39
N LYS A 34 -23.86 9.12 -5.36
CA LYS A 34 -24.62 8.63 -4.20
C LYS A 34 -24.25 7.18 -3.83
N ASN A 35 -24.12 6.32 -4.84
CA ASN A 35 -23.79 4.91 -4.65
C ASN A 35 -22.31 4.75 -4.31
N LEU A 36 -21.45 5.56 -4.92
CA LEU A 36 -20.02 5.61 -4.61
C LEU A 36 -19.78 5.90 -3.13
N TYR A 37 -20.44 6.89 -2.53
CA TYR A 37 -20.24 7.22 -1.11
C TYR A 37 -20.62 6.08 -0.18
N GLN A 38 -21.76 5.42 -0.45
CA GLN A 38 -22.23 4.30 0.36
C GLN A 38 -21.28 3.10 0.25
N TRP A 39 -20.83 2.80 -0.97
CA TRP A 39 -19.90 1.71 -1.24
C TRP A 39 -18.52 2.02 -0.64
N HIS A 40 -17.99 3.22 -0.86
CA HIS A 40 -16.66 3.66 -0.42
C HIS A 40 -16.52 3.61 1.11
N ASN A 41 -17.52 4.09 1.86
CA ASN A 41 -17.52 4.03 3.33
C ASN A 41 -17.44 2.58 3.87
N LYS A 42 -18.11 1.62 3.20
CA LYS A 42 -18.01 0.21 3.56
C LYS A 42 -16.66 -0.38 3.14
N TYR A 43 -16.21 -0.04 1.93
CA TYR A 43 -14.96 -0.51 1.36
C TYR A 43 -13.75 -0.09 2.20
N THR A 44 -13.61 1.20 2.55
CA THR A 44 -12.44 1.72 3.28
C THR A 44 -12.26 1.04 4.64
N LYS A 45 -13.36 0.81 5.36
CA LYS A 45 -13.34 0.08 6.64
C LYS A 45 -12.92 -1.37 6.46
N ARG A 46 -13.47 -2.06 5.45
CA ARG A 46 -13.18 -3.48 5.20
C ARG A 46 -11.76 -3.71 4.71
N ILE A 47 -11.28 -2.87 3.78
CA ILE A 47 -9.91 -3.01 3.28
C ILE A 47 -8.88 -2.66 4.35
N ALA A 48 -9.18 -1.74 5.29
CA ALA A 48 -8.29 -1.42 6.40
C ALA A 48 -8.02 -2.63 7.31
N ILE A 49 -9.01 -3.49 7.55
CA ILE A 49 -8.85 -4.73 8.33
C ILE A 49 -7.78 -5.64 7.72
N ILE A 50 -7.60 -5.59 6.40
CA ILE A 50 -6.63 -6.41 5.67
C ILE A 50 -5.29 -5.67 5.55
N VAL A 51 -5.32 -4.43 5.04
CA VAL A 51 -4.11 -3.67 4.69
C VAL A 51 -3.33 -3.26 5.94
N VAL A 52 -3.99 -2.84 7.03
CA VAL A 52 -3.30 -2.34 8.23
C VAL A 52 -2.43 -3.42 8.88
N PRO A 53 -2.91 -4.67 9.13
CA PRO A 53 -2.04 -5.72 9.64
C PRO A 53 -0.83 -6.00 8.75
N PHE A 54 -1.00 -6.05 7.43
CA PHE A 54 0.11 -6.27 6.52
C PHE A 54 1.12 -5.11 6.53
N MET A 55 0.66 -3.86 6.48
CA MET A 55 1.53 -2.68 6.52
C MET A 55 2.28 -2.56 7.84
N THR A 56 1.61 -2.81 8.97
CA THR A 56 2.22 -2.78 10.30
C THR A 56 3.21 -3.93 10.46
N GLY A 57 2.86 -5.14 10.01
CA GLY A 57 3.76 -6.28 9.99
C GLY A 57 5.00 -6.02 9.14
N GLN A 58 4.84 -5.41 7.96
CA GLN A 58 5.93 -4.98 7.09
C GLN A 58 6.85 -3.98 7.80
N LEU A 59 6.29 -2.97 8.47
CA LEU A 59 7.06 -1.97 9.20
C LEU A 59 7.86 -2.60 10.36
N ILE A 60 7.18 -3.35 11.23
CA ILE A 60 7.81 -4.01 12.39
C ILE A 60 8.93 -4.94 11.94
N THR A 61 8.67 -5.79 10.92
CA THR A 61 9.69 -6.73 10.42
C THR A 61 10.91 -6.00 9.86
N THR A 62 10.72 -4.94 9.07
CA THR A 62 11.84 -4.15 8.53
C THR A 62 12.67 -3.52 9.64
N THR A 63 12.01 -2.90 10.63
CA THR A 63 12.69 -2.26 11.75
C THR A 63 13.49 -3.27 12.56
N LEU A 64 12.94 -4.46 12.82
CA LEU A 64 13.66 -5.52 13.51
C LEU A 64 14.83 -6.08 12.68
N GLN A 65 14.71 -6.13 11.36
CA GLN A 65 15.82 -6.54 10.49
C GLN A 65 16.95 -5.51 10.52
N VAL A 66 16.66 -4.20 10.41
CA VAL A 66 17.65 -3.13 10.57
C VAL A 66 18.34 -3.19 11.93
N TYR A 67 17.57 -3.41 13.00
CA TYR A 67 18.12 -3.50 14.35
C TYR A 67 19.10 -4.68 14.51
N LYS A 68 18.85 -5.80 13.81
CA LYS A 68 19.73 -6.96 13.84
C LYS A 68 20.98 -6.76 13.00
N GLU A 69 20.81 -6.26 11.78
CA GLU A 69 21.88 -6.06 10.84
C GLU A 69 21.55 -4.91 9.89
N LEU A 70 22.36 -3.85 9.98
CA LEU A 70 22.27 -2.72 9.07
C LEU A 70 23.15 -3.02 7.85
N ASP A 71 22.53 -3.41 6.76
CA ASP A 71 23.17 -3.61 5.47
C ASP A 71 22.43 -2.82 4.38
N LEU A 72 22.91 -2.92 3.14
CA LEU A 72 22.30 -2.21 2.02
C LEU A 72 20.85 -2.65 1.78
N TYR A 73 20.52 -3.92 2.01
CA TYR A 73 19.18 -4.45 1.79
C TYR A 73 18.19 -3.94 2.84
N THR A 74 18.54 -3.98 4.13
CA THR A 74 17.68 -3.52 5.23
C THR A 74 17.52 -2.00 5.21
N LEU A 75 18.57 -1.26 4.83
CA LEU A 75 18.52 0.19 4.63
C LEU A 75 17.58 0.58 3.48
N ILE A 76 17.78 0.03 2.28
CA ILE A 76 16.92 0.33 1.12
C ILE A 76 15.47 -0.06 1.41
N SER A 77 15.24 -1.25 1.98
CA SER A 77 13.91 -1.72 2.36
C SER A 77 13.22 -0.76 3.32
N SER A 78 13.96 -0.21 4.30
CA SER A 78 13.42 0.75 5.27
C SER A 78 13.00 2.05 4.62
N VAL A 79 13.84 2.60 3.74
CA VAL A 79 13.52 3.84 3.01
C VAL A 79 12.26 3.65 2.16
N LEU A 80 12.14 2.53 1.44
CA LEU A 80 10.97 2.22 0.63
C LEU A 80 9.71 2.04 1.49
N VAL A 81 9.78 1.30 2.61
CA VAL A 81 8.64 1.12 3.53
C VAL A 81 8.20 2.46 4.13
N LEU A 82 9.13 3.29 4.60
CA LEU A 82 8.80 4.61 5.13
C LEU A 82 8.18 5.51 4.06
N SER A 83 8.66 5.45 2.82
CA SER A 83 8.09 6.21 1.69
C SER A 83 6.63 5.82 1.43
N VAL A 84 6.31 4.53 1.46
CA VAL A 84 4.93 4.04 1.30
C VAL A 84 4.05 4.48 2.48
N TRP A 85 4.56 4.43 3.70
CA TRP A 85 3.85 4.92 4.89
C TRP A 85 3.55 6.41 4.77
N LEU A 86 4.56 7.24 4.49
CA LEU A 86 4.38 8.68 4.31
C LEU A 86 3.39 8.99 3.20
N SER A 87 3.51 8.36 2.03
CA SER A 87 2.53 8.51 0.95
C SER A 87 1.11 8.15 1.43
N THR A 88 0.95 7.07 2.19
CA THR A 88 -0.36 6.63 2.68
C THR A 88 -1.00 7.64 3.63
N PHE A 89 -0.28 8.10 4.64
CA PHE A 89 -0.84 9.02 5.65
C PHE A 89 -0.98 10.45 5.15
N LEU A 90 -0.03 10.93 4.33
CA LEU A 90 -0.03 12.32 3.87
C LEU A 90 -0.87 12.53 2.61
N GLN A 91 -1.07 11.51 1.78
CA GLN A 91 -1.79 11.64 0.51
C GLN A 91 -3.11 10.87 0.53
N PHE A 92 -3.08 9.57 0.84
CA PHE A 92 -4.26 8.71 0.64
C PHE A 92 -5.31 8.84 1.73
N VAL A 93 -4.91 9.00 2.99
CA VAL A 93 -5.86 9.25 4.08
C VAL A 93 -6.65 10.55 3.82
N PRO A 94 -6.01 11.71 3.51
CA PRO A 94 -6.73 12.92 3.13
C PRO A 94 -7.64 12.76 1.91
N LEU A 95 -7.17 12.11 0.84
CA LEU A 95 -7.98 11.89 -0.37
C LEU A 95 -9.21 11.03 -0.09
N HIS A 96 -9.09 9.99 0.74
CA HIS A 96 -10.25 9.19 1.14
C HIS A 96 -11.23 9.96 2.04
N ASN A 97 -10.73 10.86 2.88
CA ASN A 97 -11.57 11.76 3.66
C ASN A 97 -12.31 12.79 2.77
N GLN A 98 -11.70 13.25 1.67
CA GLN A 98 -12.37 14.12 0.70
C GLN A 98 -13.59 13.41 0.06
N ILE A 99 -13.47 12.13 -0.28
CA ILE A 99 -14.62 11.35 -0.78
C ILE A 99 -15.72 11.25 0.29
N ALA A 100 -15.36 10.92 1.53
CA ALA A 100 -16.31 10.79 2.64
C ALA A 100 -17.07 12.10 2.91
N ASN A 101 -16.37 13.23 2.78
CA ASN A 101 -16.91 14.57 2.96
C ASN A 101 -17.52 15.19 1.69
N LYS A 102 -17.55 14.45 0.57
CA LYS A 102 -18.14 14.88 -0.71
C LYS A 102 -17.45 16.11 -1.33
N ILE A 103 -16.14 16.24 -1.15
CA ILE A 103 -15.33 17.39 -1.58
C ILE A 103 -14.62 17.06 -2.90
N GLU A 104 -14.77 17.92 -3.91
CA GLU A 104 -14.07 17.85 -5.22
C GLU A 104 -13.97 16.43 -5.79
N ILE A 105 -15.09 15.71 -5.88
CA ILE A 105 -15.07 14.25 -6.08
C ILE A 105 -14.29 13.83 -7.32
N ASP A 106 -14.62 14.34 -8.51
CA ASP A 106 -13.98 13.89 -9.74
C ASP A 106 -12.47 14.11 -9.74
N LYS A 107 -12.03 15.28 -9.24
CA LYS A 107 -10.60 15.58 -9.05
C LYS A 107 -9.95 14.61 -8.07
N THR A 108 -10.65 14.28 -6.98
CA THR A 108 -10.17 13.34 -5.95
C THR A 108 -10.02 11.93 -6.51
N LEU A 109 -10.97 11.45 -7.32
CA LEU A 109 -10.90 10.12 -7.96
C LEU A 109 -9.70 10.02 -8.91
N ILE A 110 -9.46 11.07 -9.71
CA ILE A 110 -8.30 11.16 -10.61
C ILE A 110 -7.00 11.13 -9.80
N LYS A 111 -6.89 11.94 -8.74
CA LYS A 111 -5.72 11.97 -7.85
C LYS A 111 -5.44 10.60 -7.22
N LEU A 112 -6.46 9.91 -6.72
CA LEU A 112 -6.30 8.57 -6.16
C LEU A 112 -5.70 7.58 -7.16
N LYS A 113 -6.23 7.54 -8.39
CA LYS A 113 -5.72 6.65 -9.45
C LYS A 113 -4.29 6.98 -9.85
N LEU A 114 -3.97 8.27 -10.01
CA LEU A 114 -2.64 8.71 -10.45
C LEU A 114 -1.59 8.54 -9.36
N HIS A 115 -1.87 9.02 -8.14
CA HIS A 115 -0.90 8.95 -7.05
C HIS A 115 -0.62 7.51 -6.63
N ASN A 116 -1.55 6.57 -6.84
CA ASN A 116 -1.38 5.20 -6.39
C ASN A 116 -0.38 4.39 -7.21
N TRP A 117 0.00 4.88 -8.39
CA TRP A 117 1.15 4.33 -9.12
C TRP A 117 2.44 4.40 -8.30
N LEU A 118 2.63 5.46 -7.48
CA LEU A 118 3.79 5.54 -6.57
C LEU A 118 3.83 4.31 -5.65
N ARG A 119 2.73 4.03 -4.93
CA ARG A 119 2.66 2.87 -4.03
C ARG A 119 2.75 1.53 -4.77
N THR A 120 2.17 1.46 -5.97
CA THR A 120 2.23 0.26 -6.82
C THR A 120 3.68 -0.06 -7.20
N ILE A 121 4.45 0.94 -7.62
CA ILE A 121 5.87 0.79 -7.94
C ILE A 121 6.66 0.44 -6.69
N LEU A 122 6.49 1.19 -5.59
CA LEU A 122 7.24 0.96 -4.35
C LEU A 122 7.02 -0.44 -3.78
N TRP A 123 5.77 -0.93 -3.69
CA TRP A 123 5.51 -2.29 -3.21
C TRP A 123 5.98 -3.37 -4.19
N SER A 124 5.96 -3.11 -5.50
CA SER A 124 6.53 -4.03 -6.48
C SER A 124 8.04 -4.14 -6.32
N LEU A 125 8.74 -3.01 -6.14
CA LEU A 125 10.19 -2.99 -5.88
C LEU A 125 10.53 -3.70 -4.58
N LEU A 126 9.77 -3.46 -3.50
CA LEU A 126 9.94 -4.16 -2.23
C LEU A 126 9.80 -5.67 -2.38
N PHE A 127 8.74 -6.12 -3.06
CA PHE A 127 8.53 -7.54 -3.29
C PHE A 127 9.65 -8.17 -4.14
N ILE A 128 10.05 -7.52 -5.24
CA ILE A 128 11.16 -7.99 -6.08
C ILE A 128 12.46 -8.07 -5.29
N LEU A 129 12.76 -7.05 -4.47
CA LEU A 129 13.97 -7.01 -3.64
C LEU A 129 13.97 -8.17 -2.62
N THR A 130 12.86 -8.40 -1.92
CA THR A 130 12.69 -9.49 -0.97
C THR A 130 12.86 -10.86 -1.64
N ILE A 131 12.26 -11.05 -2.82
CA ILE A 131 12.41 -12.29 -3.61
C ILE A 131 13.84 -12.49 -4.09
N TYR A 132 14.47 -11.44 -4.64
CA TYR A 132 15.83 -11.51 -5.15
C TYR A 132 16.81 -11.95 -4.07
N ILE A 133 16.76 -11.35 -2.88
CA ILE A 133 17.63 -11.73 -1.75
C ILE A 133 17.36 -13.15 -1.28
N LYS A 134 16.12 -13.66 -1.40
CA LYS A 134 15.78 -15.02 -0.98
C LYS A 134 16.10 -16.11 -1.99
N ILE A 135 16.08 -15.81 -3.28
CA ILE A 135 16.33 -16.78 -4.35
C ILE A 135 17.79 -16.73 -4.81
N LYS A 136 18.55 -15.67 -4.48
CA LYS A 136 19.96 -15.55 -4.86
C LYS A 136 20.72 -16.83 -4.44
N PRO A 137 21.28 -17.60 -5.40
CA PRO A 137 22.12 -18.73 -5.07
C PRO A 137 23.37 -18.22 -4.32
N VAL A 138 23.72 -18.92 -3.25
CA VAL A 138 24.97 -18.72 -2.48
C VAL A 138 26.16 -18.91 -3.40
#